data_AF-A0A3N9X7D6-F1
#
_entry.id   AF-A0A3N9X7D6-F1
#
_cell.length_a   1.000
_cell.length_b   1.000
_cell.length_c   1.000
_cell.angle_alpha   90.00
_cell.angle_beta   90.00
_cell.angle_gamma   90.00
#
_symmetry.space_group_name_H-M   'P 1'
#
loop_
_entity.id
_entity.type
_entity.pdbx_description
1 polymer ?
#
loop_
_entity_poly.entity_id
_entity_poly.type
_entity_poly.pdbx_seq_one_letter_code
_entity_poly.pdbx_strand_id
1 'polypeptide(L)'
;MARTMARFSRTETPHTTWCTRDHRCGVTLHQAPDIIADGPLGGRAVITRVRAADVDYAEIRIRVALSRTEDTARRQLGLVLHLCRELLAAVAAIRPAALRGRAADRPALGRRAG
;
A
#
# COMPACT_ATOMS: atom_id res chain seq x y z
N MET A 1 -44.02 14.64 -2.54
CA MET A 1 -43.66 13.32 -2.01
C MET A 1 -42.18 13.33 -1.61
N ALA A 2 -41.87 13.42 -0.31
CA ALA A 2 -40.50 13.42 0.19
C ALA A 2 -39.99 11.97 0.29
N ARG A 3 -38.94 11.62 -0.47
CA ARG A 3 -38.27 10.33 -0.34
C ARG A 3 -37.41 10.37 0.93
N THR A 4 -37.83 9.66 1.97
CA THR A 4 -36.99 9.38 3.14
C THR A 4 -35.79 8.56 2.68
N MET A 5 -34.62 9.19 2.62
CA MET A 5 -33.36 8.47 2.43
C MET A 5 -33.10 7.65 3.70
N ALA A 6 -33.22 6.32 3.59
CA ALA A 6 -32.82 5.41 4.66
C ALA A 6 -31.35 5.71 5.00
N ARG A 7 -31.07 5.97 6.28
CA ARG A 7 -29.69 6.13 6.75
C ARG A 7 -28.99 4.79 6.57
N PHE A 8 -28.12 4.68 5.58
CA PHE A 8 -27.15 3.59 5.51
C PHE A 8 -26.17 3.76 6.67
N SER A 9 -26.37 3.02 7.77
CA SER A 9 -25.30 2.85 8.75
C SER A 9 -24.36 1.78 8.21
N ARG A 10 -23.08 2.12 8.12
CA ARG A 10 -22.03 1.17 7.72
C ARG A 10 -21.22 0.87 8.97
N THR A 11 -21.32 -0.37 9.45
CA THR A 11 -20.58 -0.81 10.64
C THR A 11 -19.10 -0.88 10.30
N GLU A 12 -18.27 -0.28 11.16
CA GLU A 12 -16.82 -0.37 11.07
C GLU A 12 -16.36 -1.81 11.33
N THR A 13 -15.43 -2.28 10.51
CA THR A 13 -14.79 -3.58 10.73
C THR A 13 -13.91 -3.54 11.98
N PRO A 14 -13.89 -4.58 12.82
CA PRO A 14 -13.09 -4.57 14.04
C PRO A 14 -11.61 -4.30 13.77
N HIS A 15 -11.00 -3.42 14.57
CA HIS A 15 -9.57 -3.16 14.49
C HIS A 15 -8.75 -4.42 14.77
N THR A 16 -7.67 -4.58 14.01
CA THR A 16 -6.66 -5.62 14.27
C THR A 16 -5.78 -5.25 15.47
N THR A 17 -5.05 -6.23 16.02
CA THR A 17 -4.14 -6.01 17.16
C THR A 17 -2.96 -5.10 16.84
N TRP A 18 -2.56 -5.04 15.57
CA TRP A 18 -1.48 -4.18 15.09
C TRP A 18 -1.97 -2.78 14.66
N CYS A 19 -3.29 -2.57 14.59
CA CYS A 19 -3.86 -1.30 14.14
C CYS A 19 -3.61 -0.20 15.16
N THR A 20 -3.22 0.98 14.66
CA THR A 20 -2.97 2.17 15.48
C THR A 20 -4.26 2.79 16.04
N ARG A 21 -5.42 2.45 15.43
CA ARG A 21 -6.75 2.98 15.79
C ARG A 21 -6.81 4.51 15.76
N ASP A 22 -6.13 5.11 14.80
CA ASP A 22 -6.14 6.55 14.59
C ASP A 22 -7.05 6.96 13.43
N HIS A 23 -7.16 8.27 13.19
CA HIS A 23 -8.01 8.85 12.15
C HIS A 23 -7.58 8.48 10.72
N ARG A 24 -6.46 7.79 10.52
CA ARG A 24 -6.06 7.25 9.21
C ARG A 24 -6.81 5.95 8.89
N CYS A 25 -7.42 5.33 9.89
CA CYS A 25 -8.35 4.23 9.69
C CYS A 25 -9.67 4.75 9.12
N GLY A 26 -10.35 3.91 8.35
CA GLY A 26 -11.71 4.13 7.88
C GLY A 26 -12.55 2.86 8.06
N VAL A 27 -13.82 2.89 7.68
CA VAL A 27 -14.80 1.81 7.93
C VAL A 27 -14.29 0.39 7.61
N THR A 28 -13.49 0.25 6.55
CA THR A 28 -12.91 -1.03 6.11
C THR A 28 -11.40 -0.96 5.92
N LEU A 29 -10.76 0.10 6.41
CA LEU A 29 -9.35 0.39 6.22
C LEU A 29 -8.67 0.50 7.58
N HIS A 30 -7.69 -0.36 7.85
CA HIS A 30 -6.90 -0.32 9.08
C HIS A 30 -5.44 -0.12 8.77
N GLN A 31 -4.74 0.72 9.56
CA GLN A 31 -3.34 1.05 9.34
C GLN A 31 -2.49 0.83 10.59
N ALA A 32 -1.32 0.22 10.40
CA ALA A 32 -0.29 0.09 11.41
C ALA A 32 0.51 1.41 11.56
N PRO A 33 1.34 1.54 12.60
CA PRO A 33 2.37 2.56 12.65
C PRO A 33 3.32 2.44 11.44
N ASP A 34 3.82 3.59 10.99
CA ASP A 34 4.75 3.66 9.87
C ASP A 34 6.12 3.13 10.28
N ILE A 35 6.71 2.26 9.44
CA ILE A 35 8.09 1.84 9.54
C ILE A 35 8.91 2.70 8.57
N ILE A 36 9.83 3.50 9.09
CA ILE A 36 10.59 4.47 8.30
C ILE A 36 12.02 3.97 8.13
N ALA A 37 12.52 4.02 6.90
CA ALA A 37 13.91 3.80 6.56
C ALA A 37 14.45 5.03 5.82
N ASP A 38 15.41 5.71 6.43
CA ASP A 38 16.13 6.82 5.81
C ASP A 38 17.37 6.28 5.08
N GLY A 39 17.55 6.73 3.85
CA GLY A 39 18.66 6.34 2.98
C GLY A 39 19.65 7.48 2.78
N PRO A 40 20.83 7.17 2.19
CA PRO A 40 21.78 8.20 1.79
C PRO A 40 21.16 9.18 0.78
N LEU A 41 21.74 10.38 0.70
CA LEU A 41 21.34 11.42 -0.26
C LEU A 41 19.87 11.87 -0.14
N GLY A 42 19.28 11.79 1.06
CA GLY A 42 17.92 12.25 1.32
C GLY A 42 16.83 11.31 0.80
N GLY A 43 17.17 10.06 0.52
CA GLY A 43 16.18 9.02 0.23
C GLY A 43 15.37 8.67 1.47
N ARG A 44 14.08 8.36 1.31
CA ARG A 44 13.22 7.88 2.40
C ARG A 44 12.25 6.83 1.87
N ALA A 45 12.14 5.71 2.57
CA ALA A 45 11.10 4.73 2.39
C ALA A 45 10.22 4.67 3.65
N VAL A 46 8.91 4.61 3.45
CA VAL A 46 7.92 4.40 4.50
C VAL A 46 7.13 3.16 4.14
N ILE A 47 7.03 2.23 5.07
CA ILE A 47 6.26 0.99 4.94
C ILE A 47 5.16 1.00 5.98
N THR A 48 3.92 0.84 5.55
CA THR A 48 2.76 0.76 6.43
C THR A 48 2.00 -0.52 6.12
N ARG A 49 1.76 -1.34 7.14
CA ARG A 49 0.84 -2.47 6.98
C ARG A 49 -0.59 -1.92 6.96
N VAL A 50 -1.32 -2.26 5.92
CA VAL A 50 -2.69 -1.81 5.69
C VAL A 50 -3.59 -3.02 5.50
N ARG A 51 -4.75 -3.04 6.15
CA ARG A 51 -5.83 -3.99 5.83
C ARG A 51 -6.92 -3.22 5.11
N ALA A 52 -7.25 -3.65 3.89
CA ALA A 52 -8.40 -3.16 3.16
C ALA A 52 -9.37 -4.31 2.94
N ALA A 53 -10.59 -4.18 3.45
CA ALA A 53 -11.51 -5.29 3.64
C ALA A 53 -10.80 -6.44 4.41
N ASP A 54 -10.67 -7.63 3.82
CA ASP A 54 -10.07 -8.79 4.47
C ASP A 54 -8.63 -9.10 4.02
N VAL A 55 -8.02 -8.20 3.25
CA VAL A 55 -6.68 -8.42 2.69
C VAL A 55 -5.67 -7.47 3.31
N ASP A 56 -4.57 -8.04 3.78
CA ASP A 56 -3.41 -7.30 4.26
C ASP A 56 -2.45 -6.98 3.11
N TYR A 57 -2.03 -5.73 3.07
CA TYR A 57 -1.06 -5.17 2.14
C TYR A 57 0.09 -4.55 2.93
N ALA A 58 1.28 -4.56 2.34
CA ALA A 58 2.33 -3.61 2.68
C ALA A 58 2.20 -2.45 1.71
N GLU A 59 1.78 -1.29 2.20
CA GLU A 59 1.82 -0.05 1.43
C GLU A 59 3.21 0.57 1.58
N ILE A 60 3.83 0.91 0.46
CA ILE A 60 5.21 1.38 0.42
C ILE A 60 5.24 2.73 -0.30
N ARG A 61 5.75 3.75 0.39
CA ARG A 61 5.97 5.09 -0.16
C ARG A 61 7.47 5.38 -0.17
N ILE A 62 8.03 5.56 -1.36
CA ILE A 62 9.48 5.81 -1.54
C ILE A 62 9.67 7.21 -2.15
N ARG A 63 10.61 7.97 -1.58
CA ARG A 63 11.11 9.23 -2.11
C ARG A 63 12.61 9.09 -2.37
N VAL A 64 13.03 9.39 -3.59
CA VAL A 64 14.44 9.40 -4.00
C VAL A 64 14.78 10.79 -4.52
N ALA A 65 15.90 11.35 -4.08
CA ALA A 65 16.43 12.58 -4.65
C ALA A 65 17.00 12.29 -6.04
N LEU A 66 16.52 13.01 -7.06
CA LEU A 66 16.99 12.87 -8.43
C LEU A 66 18.09 13.89 -8.74
N SER A 67 18.92 13.52 -9.71
CA SER A 67 19.90 14.43 -10.30
C SER A 67 19.20 15.62 -10.96
N ARG A 68 19.87 16.78 -10.98
CA ARG A 68 19.42 17.96 -11.75
C ARG A 68 19.64 17.79 -13.26
N THR A 69 20.47 16.82 -13.66
CA THR A 69 20.69 16.47 -15.07
C THR A 69 19.63 15.48 -15.51
N GLU A 70 18.82 15.85 -16.50
CA GLU A 70 17.66 15.09 -16.95
C GLU A 70 17.99 13.66 -17.39
N ASP A 71 19.06 13.46 -18.16
CA ASP A 71 19.46 12.11 -18.60
C ASP A 71 19.81 11.20 -17.42
N THR A 72 20.48 11.75 -16.40
CA THR A 72 20.79 11.02 -15.17
C THR A 72 19.52 10.75 -14.38
N ALA A 73 18.61 11.71 -14.26
CA ALA A 73 17.33 11.55 -13.57
C ALA A 73 16.48 10.44 -14.23
N ARG A 74 16.44 10.37 -15.55
CA ARG A 74 15.75 9.30 -16.30
C ARG A 74 16.34 7.92 -16.02
N ARG A 75 17.67 7.81 -15.99
CA ARG A 75 18.35 6.56 -15.61
C ARG A 75 18.02 6.16 -14.18
N GLN A 76 18.03 7.12 -13.24
CA GLN A 76 17.64 6.88 -11.86
C GLN A 76 16.19 6.39 -11.74
N LEU A 77 15.25 7.00 -12.47
CA LEU A 77 13.86 6.56 -12.51
C LEU A 77 13.71 5.13 -13.08
N GLY A 78 14.44 4.81 -14.15
CA GLY A 78 14.47 3.45 -14.71
C GLY A 78 14.98 2.43 -13.70
N LEU A 79 16.06 2.76 -12.97
CA LEU A 79 16.60 1.92 -11.90
C LEU A 79 15.60 1.75 -10.75
N VAL A 80 14.95 2.82 -10.30
CA VAL A 80 13.91 2.75 -9.25
C VAL A 80 12.79 1.82 -9.68
N LEU A 81 12.30 1.93 -10.92
CA LEU A 81 11.26 1.05 -11.45
C LEU A 81 11.71 -0.42 -11.47
N HIS A 82 12.94 -0.68 -11.92
CA HIS A 82 13.50 -2.03 -11.95
C HIS A 82 13.58 -2.63 -10.53
N LEU A 83 14.15 -1.89 -9.57
CA LEU A 83 14.27 -2.35 -8.18
C LEU A 83 12.89 -2.57 -7.52
N CYS A 84 11.89 -1.75 -7.83
CA CYS A 84 10.52 -1.99 -7.36
C CYS A 84 9.95 -3.31 -7.90
N ARG A 85 10.25 -3.68 -9.16
CA ARG A 85 9.82 -4.98 -9.72
C ARG A 85 10.52 -6.15 -9.04
N GLU A 86 11.82 -6.04 -8.82
CA GLU A 86 12.60 -7.05 -8.10
C GLU A 86 12.11 -7.23 -6.66
N LEU A 87 11.81 -6.13 -5.96
CA LEU A 87 11.22 -6.16 -4.62
C LEU A 87 9.90 -6.93 -4.61
N LEU A 88 8.99 -6.63 -5.54
CA LEU A 88 7.70 -7.31 -5.65
C LEU A 88 7.88 -8.80 -5.92
N ALA A 89 8.82 -9.17 -6.81
CA ALA A 89 9.13 -10.57 -7.11
C ALA A 89 9.70 -11.31 -5.89
N ALA A 90 10.67 -10.71 -5.19
CA ALA A 90 11.29 -11.29 -4.00
C ALA A 90 10.27 -11.50 -2.87
N VAL A 91 9.41 -10.51 -2.61
CA VAL A 91 8.33 -10.63 -1.61
C VAL A 91 7.32 -11.70 -2.01
N ALA A 92 6.97 -11.79 -3.30
CA ALA A 92 6.06 -12.82 -3.80
C ALA A 92 6.64 -14.23 -3.67
N ALA A 93 7.97 -14.39 -3.81
CA ALA A 93 8.64 -15.68 -3.69
C ALA A 93 8.51 -16.28 -2.28
N ILE A 94 8.56 -15.45 -1.24
CA ILE A 94 8.41 -15.84 0.17
C ILE A 94 6.95 -16.20 0.50
N ARG A 95 5.98 -15.78 -0.33
CA ARG A 95 4.55 -16.02 -0.07
C ARG A 95 4.22 -17.52 -0.13
N PRO A 96 3.53 -18.08 0.87
CA PRO A 96 3.07 -19.47 0.85
C PRO A 96 2.30 -19.79 -0.43
N ALA A 97 2.56 -20.96 -1.02
CA ALA A 97 1.98 -21.39 -2.30
C ALA A 97 0.44 -21.34 -2.31
N ALA A 98 -0.20 -21.57 -1.17
CA ALA A 98 -1.66 -21.49 -0.98
C ALA A 98 -2.28 -20.12 -1.33
N LEU A 99 -1.48 -19.04 -1.33
CA LEU A 99 -1.93 -17.69 -1.68
C LEU A 99 -1.59 -17.28 -3.12
N ARG A 100 -0.85 -18.11 -3.88
CA ARG A 100 -0.45 -17.80 -5.27
C ARG A 100 -1.65 -17.87 -6.23
N GLY A 101 -2.57 -18.82 -6.03
CA GLY A 101 -3.77 -18.95 -6.87
C GLY A 101 -4.79 -17.80 -6.74
N ARG A 102 -4.81 -17.08 -5.61
CA ARG A 102 -5.70 -15.91 -5.40
C ARG A 102 -5.03 -14.57 -5.68
N ALA A 103 -3.74 -14.56 -6.04
CA ALA A 103 -2.98 -13.32 -6.21
C ALA A 103 -3.28 -12.63 -7.56
N ALA A 104 -3.64 -13.38 -8.59
CA ALA A 104 -3.97 -12.85 -9.92
C ALA A 104 -5.22 -11.96 -9.91
N ASP A 105 -6.16 -12.23 -9.00
CA ASP A 105 -7.46 -11.53 -8.94
C ASP A 105 -7.52 -10.38 -7.91
N ARG A 106 -6.43 -10.09 -7.18
CA ARG A 106 -6.45 -9.03 -6.17
C ARG A 106 -6.20 -7.66 -6.80
N PRO A 107 -7.16 -6.73 -6.73
CA PRO A 107 -6.95 -5.38 -7.24
C PRO A 107 -5.89 -4.67 -6.39
N ALA A 108 -5.02 -3.90 -7.05
CA ALA A 108 -4.19 -2.93 -6.34
C ALA A 108 -5.10 -1.98 -5.54
N LEU A 109 -4.70 -1.64 -4.32
CA LEU A 109 -5.40 -0.67 -3.49
C LEU A 109 -5.71 0.59 -4.31
N GLY A 110 -7.00 0.93 -4.45
CA GLY A 110 -7.46 2.11 -5.19
C GLY A 110 -7.97 1.86 -6.62
N ARG A 111 -7.80 0.66 -7.19
CA ARG A 111 -8.51 0.30 -8.43
C ARG A 111 -9.92 -0.15 -8.05
N ARG A 112 -10.93 0.72 -8.21
CA ARG A 112 -12.32 0.24 -8.24
C ARG A 112 -12.39 -0.82 -9.34
N ALA A 113 -12.73 -2.05 -8.97
CA ALA A 113 -13.20 -3.02 -9.95
C ALA A 113 -14.39 -2.37 -10.66
N GLY A 114 -14.28 -2.17 -11.97
CA GLY A 114 -15.37 -1.69 -12.81
C GLY A 114 -16.49 -2.72 -12.90
#